data_AF-A0AAW1BPL5-F1
#
_entry.id   AF-A0AAW1BPL5-F1
#
_cell.length_a   1.000
_cell.length_b   1.000
_cell.length_c   1.000
_cell.angle_alpha   90.00
_cell.angle_beta   90.00
_cell.angle_gamma   90.00
#
_symmetry.space_group_name_H-M   'P 1'
#
loop_
_entity.id
_entity.type
_entity.pdbx_description
1 polymer ?
#
loop_
_entity_poly.entity_id
_entity_poly.type
_entity_poly.pdbx_seq_one_letter_code
_entity_poly.pdbx_strand_id
1 'polypeptide(L)'
;MPLAGEAEARRRRATRKRLEKFAGLRGKTVQTGEFWDVVVITAVDKKQEIAYQKQLSEKLKRKELPLGVDYHVFADPPGPKIGNGGSTLHALRCLEEYYGDKWDTFTIILIHSGGYSQRLPNASALGKIFTALPCGDPIYQMLDLKLAIAHMVTLSFLQNNSVKIIMTSQLHCNLFYKIKSSCFCALRHQVPIQ
;
A
#
# COMPACT_ATOMS: atom_id res chain seq x y z
N MET A 1 7.50 -13.74 -30.48
CA MET A 1 6.73 -13.67 -29.21
C MET A 1 7.33 -14.67 -28.24
N PRO A 2 7.66 -14.30 -26.99
CA PRO A 2 8.11 -15.30 -26.01
C PRO A 2 6.99 -16.32 -25.77
N LEU A 3 7.36 -17.60 -25.66
CA LEU A 3 6.42 -18.68 -25.34
C LEU A 3 5.75 -18.37 -23.98
N ALA A 4 4.44 -18.64 -23.85
CA ALA A 4 3.66 -18.25 -22.67
C ALA A 4 4.30 -18.69 -21.33
N GLY A 5 5.02 -19.83 -21.33
CA GLY A 5 5.76 -20.34 -20.17
C GLY A 5 6.95 -19.48 -19.74
N GLU A 6 7.68 -18.85 -20.67
CA GLU A 6 8.82 -17.98 -20.34
C GLU A 6 8.36 -16.68 -19.68
N ALA A 7 7.26 -16.10 -20.18
CA ALA A 7 6.67 -14.91 -19.59
C ALA A 7 6.15 -15.17 -18.17
N GLU A 8 5.54 -16.34 -17.94
CA GLU A 8 5.09 -16.77 -16.62
C GLU A 8 6.27 -17.01 -15.65
N ALA A 9 7.30 -17.74 -16.08
CA ALA A 9 8.50 -17.99 -15.29
C ALA A 9 9.20 -16.67 -14.90
N ARG A 10 9.25 -15.71 -15.83
CA ARG A 10 9.79 -14.37 -15.58
C ARG A 10 8.96 -13.61 -14.53
N ARG A 11 7.62 -13.65 -14.63
CA ARG A 11 6.73 -13.03 -13.63
C ARG A 11 6.92 -13.66 -12.24
N ARG A 12 6.94 -14.99 -12.15
CA ARG A 12 7.17 -15.72 -10.89
C ARG A 12 8.51 -15.35 -10.25
N ARG A 13 9.59 -15.33 -11.04
CA ARG A 13 10.92 -14.94 -10.56
C ARG A 13 10.95 -13.49 -10.07
N ALA A 14 10.30 -12.57 -10.78
CA ALA A 14 10.20 -11.18 -10.37
C ALA A 14 9.41 -11.02 -9.05
N THR A 15 8.27 -11.70 -8.91
CA THR A 15 7.48 -11.69 -7.66
C THR A 15 8.28 -12.25 -6.49
N ARG A 16 8.99 -13.37 -6.69
CA ARG A 16 9.83 -13.96 -5.64
C ARG A 16 10.92 -13.01 -5.17
N LYS A 17 11.65 -12.38 -6.11
CA LYS A 17 12.71 -11.40 -5.80
C LYS A 17 12.16 -10.21 -4.97
N ARG A 18 10.94 -9.76 -5.25
CA ARG A 18 10.28 -8.68 -4.49
C ARG A 18 9.99 -9.10 -3.05
N LEU A 19 9.44 -10.29 -2.87
CA LEU A 19 9.14 -10.84 -1.56
C LEU A 19 10.41 -11.10 -0.74
N GLU A 20 11.47 -11.64 -1.35
CA GLU A 20 12.78 -11.83 -0.70
C GLU A 20 13.37 -10.50 -0.23
N LYS A 21 13.31 -9.46 -1.07
CA LYS A 21 13.78 -8.12 -0.69
C LYS A 21 12.98 -7.56 0.49
N PHE A 22 11.64 -7.67 0.43
CA PHE A 22 10.78 -7.22 1.51
C PHE A 22 11.01 -8.01 2.81
N ALA A 23 11.19 -9.33 2.73
CA ALA A 23 11.54 -10.17 3.86
C ALA A 23 12.82 -9.69 4.55
N GLY A 24 13.81 -9.25 3.76
CA GLY A 24 15.05 -8.68 4.27
C GLY A 24 14.90 -7.35 5.02
N LEU A 25 13.76 -6.65 4.88
CA LEU A 25 13.45 -5.39 5.58
C LEU A 25 12.59 -5.60 6.84
N ARG A 26 11.90 -6.73 6.96
CA ARG A 26 11.03 -7.02 8.11
C ARG A 26 11.81 -6.93 9.42
N GLY A 27 11.25 -6.20 10.40
CA GLY A 27 11.85 -6.06 11.72
C GLY A 27 13.10 -5.20 11.78
N LYS A 28 13.53 -4.59 10.67
CA LYS A 28 14.67 -3.67 10.61
C LYS A 28 14.17 -2.24 10.54
N THR A 29 14.90 -1.34 11.19
CA THR A 29 14.70 0.09 11.01
C THR A 29 15.21 0.49 9.64
N VAL A 30 14.32 1.03 8.80
CA VAL A 30 14.67 1.54 7.47
C VAL A 30 14.83 3.06 7.52
N GLN A 31 15.73 3.58 6.70
CA GLN A 31 15.93 5.02 6.54
C GLN A 31 15.11 5.57 5.38
N THR A 32 14.93 6.89 5.34
CA THR A 32 14.29 7.58 4.20
C THR A 32 14.98 7.21 2.88
N GLY A 33 14.18 6.84 1.90
CA GLY A 33 14.65 6.39 0.58
C GLY A 33 14.98 4.89 0.48
N GLU A 34 15.11 4.17 1.60
CA GLU A 34 15.27 2.71 1.59
C GLU A 34 13.92 1.99 1.46
N PHE A 35 12.87 2.60 1.99
CA PHE A 35 11.48 2.16 1.93
C PHE A 35 10.56 3.39 1.92
N TRP A 36 9.25 3.18 2.03
CA TRP A 36 8.28 4.24 2.25
C TRP A 36 8.49 4.89 3.61
N ASP A 37 8.41 6.21 3.68
CA ASP A 37 8.40 6.94 4.95
C ASP A 37 7.04 6.79 5.64
N VAL A 38 5.95 6.79 4.85
CA VAL A 38 4.58 6.70 5.36
C VAL A 38 3.77 5.66 4.58
N VAL A 39 3.05 4.80 5.29
CA VAL A 39 2.09 3.83 4.74
C VAL A 39 0.71 4.16 5.27
N VAL A 40 -0.20 4.52 4.36
CA VAL A 40 -1.58 4.84 4.69
C VAL A 40 -2.52 3.74 4.21
N ILE A 41 -3.46 3.34 5.06
CA ILE A 41 -4.48 2.34 4.76
C ILE A 41 -5.85 2.98 4.93
N THR A 42 -6.72 2.94 3.91
CA THR A 42 -8.08 3.47 4.05
C THR A 42 -9.03 2.42 4.65
N ALA A 43 -9.91 2.86 5.54
CA ALA A 43 -10.96 2.06 6.17
C ALA A 43 -12.33 2.66 5.84
N VAL A 44 -13.37 1.83 5.79
CA VAL A 44 -14.73 2.27 5.46
C VAL A 44 -15.42 3.04 6.60
N ASP A 45 -15.02 2.78 7.84
CA ASP A 45 -15.56 3.41 9.04
C ASP A 45 -14.57 3.31 10.22
N LYS A 46 -14.92 3.95 11.33
CA LYS A 46 -14.11 3.98 12.55
C LYS A 46 -13.91 2.59 13.17
N LYS A 47 -14.89 1.68 13.07
CA LYS A 47 -14.76 0.32 13.63
C LYS A 47 -13.69 -0.46 12.88
N GLN A 48 -13.70 -0.36 11.56
CA GLN A 48 -12.68 -0.97 10.71
C GLN A 48 -11.31 -0.33 10.91
N GLU A 49 -11.23 1.00 11.10
CA GLU A 49 -9.98 1.68 11.41
C GLU A 49 -9.33 1.12 12.68
N ILE A 50 -10.09 0.98 13.77
CA ILE A 50 -9.60 0.43 15.04
C ILE A 50 -9.11 -1.01 14.86
N ALA A 51 -9.87 -1.84 14.11
CA ALA A 51 -9.46 -3.21 13.84
C ALA A 51 -8.15 -3.28 13.05
N TYR A 52 -7.99 -2.43 12.02
CA TYR A 52 -6.80 -2.37 11.20
C TYR A 52 -5.58 -1.83 11.97
N GLN A 53 -5.77 -0.82 12.82
CA GLN A 53 -4.74 -0.31 13.73
C GLN A 53 -4.24 -1.40 14.68
N LYS A 54 -5.17 -2.20 15.24
CA LYS A 54 -4.80 -3.34 16.08
C LYS A 54 -3.97 -4.35 15.30
N GLN A 55 -4.41 -4.75 14.11
CA GLN A 55 -3.67 -5.69 13.25
C GLN A 55 -2.26 -5.17 12.91
N LEU A 56 -2.12 -3.89 12.53
CA LEU A 56 -0.82 -3.27 12.28
C LEU A 56 0.08 -3.30 13.52
N SER A 57 -0.45 -2.93 14.68
CA SER A 57 0.30 -2.92 15.93
C SER A 57 0.83 -4.31 16.29
N GLU A 58 0.02 -5.35 16.06
CA GLU A 58 0.42 -6.73 16.31
C GLU A 58 1.48 -7.21 15.31
N LYS A 59 1.35 -6.86 14.02
CA LYS A 59 2.39 -7.16 13.01
C LYS A 59 3.72 -6.48 13.33
N LEU A 60 3.69 -5.22 13.77
CA LEU A 60 4.89 -4.48 14.18
C LEU A 60 5.56 -5.12 15.41
N LYS A 61 4.77 -5.52 16.42
CA LYS A 61 5.27 -6.26 17.60
C LYS A 61 5.93 -7.57 17.21
N ARG A 62 5.36 -8.30 16.24
CA ARG A 62 5.93 -9.53 15.68
C ARG A 62 7.06 -9.30 14.69
N LYS A 63 7.47 -8.05 14.45
CA LYS A 63 8.53 -7.66 13.50
C LYS A 63 8.26 -8.13 12.06
N GLU A 64 7.00 -8.21 11.67
CA GLU A 64 6.57 -8.63 10.33
C GLU A 64 6.55 -7.47 9.32
N LEU A 65 6.74 -6.25 9.78
CA LEU A 65 6.80 -5.04 8.97
C LEU A 65 8.15 -4.32 9.21
N PRO A 66 8.63 -3.54 8.23
CA PRO A 66 9.74 -2.61 8.45
C PRO A 66 9.44 -1.63 9.60
N LEU A 67 10.47 -1.29 10.37
CA LEU A 67 10.41 -0.33 11.47
C LEU A 67 10.93 1.04 11.00
N GLY A 68 10.58 2.13 11.69
CA GLY A 68 10.94 3.48 11.26
C GLY A 68 10.04 4.04 10.14
N VAL A 69 8.91 3.37 9.88
CA VAL A 69 7.88 3.79 8.92
C VAL A 69 6.64 4.18 9.71
N ASP A 70 6.00 5.29 9.33
CA ASP A 70 4.74 5.71 9.93
C ASP A 70 3.56 5.00 9.26
N TYR A 71 2.85 4.17 10.02
CA TYR A 71 1.68 3.44 9.54
C TYR A 71 0.40 4.10 10.03
N HIS A 72 -0.40 4.65 9.10
CA HIS A 72 -1.68 5.29 9.38
C HIS A 72 -2.84 4.48 8.84
N VAL A 73 -3.96 4.51 9.56
CA VAL A 73 -5.26 4.05 9.06
C VAL A 73 -6.24 5.20 9.16
N PHE A 74 -6.86 5.57 8.04
CA PHE A 74 -7.87 6.64 8.01
C PHE A 74 -9.22 6.05 7.63
N ALA A 75 -10.22 6.23 8.49
CA ALA A 75 -11.61 5.93 8.19
C ALA A 75 -12.18 6.97 7.22
N ASP A 76 -13.01 6.53 6.28
CA ASP A 76 -13.86 7.43 5.53
C ASP A 76 -14.81 8.18 6.50
N PRO A 77 -15.12 9.47 6.25
CA PRO A 77 -16.05 10.24 7.05
C PRO A 77 -17.44 9.58 7.10
N PRO A 78 -18.20 9.77 8.18
CA PRO A 78 -19.53 9.18 8.31
C PRO A 78 -20.45 9.70 7.21
N GLY A 79 -21.26 8.81 6.66
CA GLY A 79 -22.22 9.14 5.61
C GLY A 79 -22.17 8.18 4.43
N PRO A 80 -22.64 8.61 3.25
CA PRO A 80 -22.60 7.80 2.03
C PRO A 80 -21.16 7.43 1.66
N LYS A 81 -21.00 6.28 1.00
CA LYS A 81 -19.70 5.82 0.53
C LYS A 81 -19.12 6.81 -0.49
N ILE A 82 -17.96 7.39 -0.16
CA ILE A 82 -17.29 8.41 -0.97
C ILE A 82 -16.45 7.86 -2.13
N GLY A 83 -16.24 6.53 -2.16
CA GLY A 83 -15.45 5.84 -3.18
C GLY A 83 -13.94 6.13 -3.09
N ASN A 84 -13.12 5.44 -3.90
CA ASN A 84 -11.66 5.49 -3.78
C ASN A 84 -11.09 6.92 -3.96
N GLY A 85 -11.65 7.71 -4.88
CA GLY A 85 -11.23 9.09 -5.10
C GLY A 85 -11.52 9.97 -3.88
N GLY A 86 -12.71 9.82 -3.29
CA GLY A 86 -13.06 10.49 -2.03
C GLY A 86 -12.15 10.07 -0.89
N SER A 87 -11.94 8.76 -0.69
CA SER A 87 -11.04 8.23 0.34
C SER A 87 -9.61 8.72 0.16
N THR A 88 -9.16 8.89 -1.08
CA THR A 88 -7.86 9.48 -1.40
C THR A 88 -7.78 10.91 -0.91
N LEU A 89 -8.72 11.77 -1.32
CA LEU A 89 -8.71 13.19 -0.92
C LEU A 89 -8.82 13.35 0.60
N HIS A 90 -9.64 12.51 1.23
CA HIS A 90 -9.74 12.50 2.68
C HIS A 90 -8.42 12.10 3.36
N ALA A 91 -7.78 11.01 2.90
CA ALA A 91 -6.49 10.58 3.43
C ALA A 91 -5.39 11.64 3.24
N LEU A 92 -5.37 12.33 2.09
CA LEU A 92 -4.42 13.43 1.84
C LEU A 92 -4.65 14.59 2.81
N ARG A 93 -5.90 14.98 3.05
CA ARG A 93 -6.24 16.00 4.05
C ARG A 93 -5.78 15.59 5.45
N CYS A 94 -6.00 14.34 5.84
CA CYS A 94 -5.50 13.84 7.13
C CYS A 94 -3.96 13.93 7.20
N LEU A 95 -3.25 13.53 6.15
CA LEU A 95 -1.78 13.64 6.11
C LEU A 95 -1.30 15.09 6.26
N GLU A 96 -1.95 16.04 5.58
CA GLU A 96 -1.67 17.47 5.71
C GLU A 96 -1.92 17.96 7.14
N GLU A 97 -3.00 17.52 7.79
CA GLU A 97 -3.31 17.84 9.19
C GLU A 97 -2.28 17.24 10.17
N TYR A 98 -1.79 16.02 9.92
CA TYR A 98 -0.81 15.34 10.80
C TYR A 98 0.61 15.88 10.68
N TYR A 99 1.06 16.14 9.45
CA TYR A 99 2.47 16.46 9.18
C TYR A 99 2.70 17.94 8.82
N GLY A 100 1.64 18.73 8.65
CA GLY A 100 1.72 20.10 8.17
C GLY A 100 2.49 20.16 6.85
N ASP A 101 3.28 21.21 6.64
CA ASP A 101 4.05 21.42 5.42
C ASP A 101 5.08 20.30 5.13
N LYS A 102 5.49 19.51 6.13
CA LYS A 102 6.53 18.49 5.98
C LYS A 102 6.08 17.26 5.20
N TRP A 103 4.78 17.06 5.04
CA TRP A 103 4.23 15.89 4.38
C TRP A 103 4.72 15.73 2.93
N ASP A 104 5.10 16.85 2.31
CA ASP A 104 5.62 16.91 0.96
C ASP A 104 7.07 16.37 0.85
N THR A 105 7.76 16.15 1.96
CA THR A 105 9.11 15.57 1.98
C THR A 105 9.09 14.03 1.99
N PHE A 106 7.94 13.43 2.29
CA PHE A 106 7.81 11.99 2.47
C PHE A 106 7.47 11.25 1.19
N THR A 107 7.95 10.01 1.12
CA THR A 107 7.47 8.99 0.19
C THR A 107 6.33 8.22 0.83
N ILE A 108 5.13 8.38 0.28
CA ILE A 108 3.89 7.88 0.87
C ILE A 108 3.28 6.82 -0.05
N ILE A 109 2.83 5.71 0.53
CA ILE A 109 1.96 4.75 -0.16
C ILE A 109 0.57 4.75 0.46
N LEU A 110 -0.45 4.98 -0.36
CA LEU A 110 -1.86 4.92 0.02
C LEU A 110 -2.48 3.61 -0.51
N ILE A 111 -3.00 2.81 0.42
CA ILE A 111 -3.59 1.51 0.16
C ILE A 111 -5.08 1.59 0.39
N HIS A 112 -5.86 1.45 -0.69
CA HIS A 112 -7.31 1.40 -0.58
C HIS A 112 -7.75 0.04 -0.04
N SER A 113 -8.39 0.04 1.12
CA SER A 113 -8.94 -1.17 1.76
C SER A 113 -10.36 -1.02 2.31
N GLY A 114 -10.98 0.16 2.22
CA GLY A 114 -12.35 0.46 2.67
C GLY A 114 -13.50 -0.16 1.85
N GLY A 115 -13.39 -1.44 1.48
CA GLY A 115 -14.45 -2.16 0.78
C GLY A 115 -15.09 -3.25 1.65
N TYR A 116 -16.42 -3.33 1.67
CA TYR A 116 -17.11 -4.48 2.25
C TYR A 116 -16.74 -5.74 1.46
N SER A 117 -16.14 -6.73 2.12
CA SER A 117 -15.83 -8.04 1.53
C SER A 117 -17.07 -8.93 1.52
N GLN A 118 -18.16 -8.46 0.88
CA GLN A 118 -19.47 -9.12 0.90
C GLN A 118 -19.47 -10.54 0.28
N ARG A 119 -18.41 -10.89 -0.46
CA ARG A 119 -18.25 -12.22 -1.10
C ARG A 119 -17.37 -13.20 -0.33
N LEU A 120 -16.69 -12.74 0.73
CA LEU A 120 -15.80 -13.57 1.55
C LEU A 120 -16.03 -13.23 3.03
N PRO A 121 -16.86 -13.99 3.75
CA PRO A 121 -17.21 -13.71 5.15
C PRO A 121 -15.99 -13.57 6.06
N ASN A 122 -15.00 -14.46 5.90
CA ASN A 122 -13.76 -14.45 6.68
C ASN A 122 -12.90 -13.19 6.42
N ALA A 123 -13.03 -12.56 5.25
CA ALA A 123 -12.35 -11.30 4.91
C ALA A 123 -13.19 -10.05 5.21
N SER A 124 -14.41 -10.23 5.76
CA SER A 124 -15.31 -9.14 6.14
C SER A 124 -14.96 -8.56 7.51
N ALA A 125 -14.63 -9.41 8.48
CA ALA A 125 -14.27 -8.98 9.84
C ALA A 125 -12.85 -8.39 9.95
N LEU A 126 -11.86 -9.01 9.28
CA LEU A 126 -10.46 -8.57 9.32
C LEU A 126 -10.06 -7.69 8.13
N GLY A 127 -10.92 -7.58 7.12
CA GLY A 127 -10.60 -6.91 5.86
C GLY A 127 -9.71 -7.73 4.92
N LYS A 128 -9.88 -7.52 3.61
CA LYS A 128 -9.05 -8.17 2.57
C LYS A 128 -7.56 -7.89 2.73
N ILE A 129 -7.21 -6.76 3.33
CA ILE A 129 -5.82 -6.31 3.45
C ILE A 129 -5.00 -7.13 4.46
N PHE A 130 -5.66 -7.75 5.45
CA PHE A 130 -5.03 -8.64 6.43
C PHE A 130 -5.32 -10.12 6.17
N THR A 131 -5.85 -10.46 4.99
CA THR A 131 -6.04 -11.86 4.61
C THR A 131 -4.68 -12.54 4.42
N ALA A 132 -4.51 -13.70 5.07
CA ALA A 132 -3.32 -14.53 4.94
C ALA A 132 -3.21 -15.12 3.53
N LEU A 133 -1.98 -15.23 3.04
CA LEU A 133 -1.63 -15.87 1.77
C LEU A 133 -0.98 -17.23 2.07
N PRO A 134 -1.09 -18.23 1.20
CA PRO A 134 -0.50 -19.55 1.40
C PRO A 134 1.02 -19.54 1.08
N CYS A 135 1.75 -18.52 1.54
CA CYS A 135 3.19 -18.39 1.34
C CYS A 135 3.85 -17.50 2.40
N GLY A 136 5.16 -17.66 2.57
CA GLY A 136 5.98 -16.92 3.54
C GLY A 136 6.13 -17.61 4.88
N ASP A 137 7.23 -17.32 5.56
CA ASP A 137 7.50 -17.73 6.93
C ASP A 137 8.15 -16.55 7.70
N PRO A 138 7.44 -15.92 8.66
CA PRO A 138 6.03 -16.10 8.98
C PRO A 138 5.11 -15.71 7.80
N ILE A 139 3.91 -16.31 7.79
CA ILE A 139 2.91 -16.20 6.70
C ILE A 139 2.72 -14.75 6.23
N TYR A 140 2.77 -14.54 4.93
CA TYR A 140 2.46 -13.24 4.31
C TYR A 140 0.96 -12.96 4.34
N GLN A 141 0.58 -11.71 4.58
CA GLN A 141 -0.76 -11.19 4.35
C GLN A 141 -0.78 -10.31 3.10
N MET A 142 -1.98 -9.96 2.64
CA MET A 142 -2.16 -9.10 1.46
C MET A 142 -1.43 -7.75 1.59
N LEU A 143 -1.36 -7.17 2.79
CA LEU A 143 -0.57 -5.98 3.08
C LEU A 143 0.90 -6.15 2.72
N ASP A 144 1.51 -7.26 3.16
CA ASP A 144 2.92 -7.57 2.89
C ASP A 144 3.20 -7.65 1.39
N LEU A 145 2.29 -8.31 0.65
CA LEU A 145 2.40 -8.43 -0.79
C LEU A 145 2.30 -7.07 -1.49
N LYS A 146 1.35 -6.22 -1.09
CA LYS A 146 1.21 -4.87 -1.64
C LYS A 146 2.46 -4.03 -1.40
N LEU A 147 2.99 -4.06 -0.18
CA LEU A 147 4.21 -3.34 0.18
C LEU A 147 5.42 -3.84 -0.60
N ALA A 148 5.62 -5.17 -0.70
CA ALA A 148 6.72 -5.78 -1.43
C ALA A 148 6.69 -5.44 -2.93
N ILE A 149 5.51 -5.49 -3.54
CA ILE A 149 5.34 -5.18 -4.97
C ILE A 149 5.56 -3.68 -5.22
N ALA A 150 4.91 -2.84 -4.43
CA ALA A 150 4.97 -1.40 -4.62
C ALA A 150 6.39 -0.88 -4.39
N HIS A 151 7.10 -1.38 -3.37
CA HIS A 151 8.48 -0.97 -3.08
C HIS A 151 9.43 -1.13 -4.27
N MET A 152 9.47 -2.31 -4.90
CA MET A 152 10.40 -2.55 -6.01
C MET A 152 10.02 -1.78 -7.28
N VAL A 153 8.73 -1.69 -7.60
CA VAL A 153 8.27 -0.93 -8.77
C VAL A 153 8.61 0.56 -8.63
N THR A 154 8.58 1.04 -7.40
CA THR A 154 8.73 2.45 -7.07
C THR A 154 10.18 2.89 -7.00
N LEU A 155 11.12 2.05 -6.57
CA LEU A 155 12.54 2.42 -6.51
C LEU A 155 13.09 2.88 -7.86
N SER A 156 12.71 2.21 -8.95
CA SER A 156 13.10 2.61 -10.32
C SER A 156 12.48 3.95 -10.76
N PHE A 157 11.35 4.32 -10.16
CA PHE A 157 10.55 5.48 -10.53
C PHE A 157 10.88 6.72 -9.68
N LEU A 158 11.10 6.53 -8.37
CA LEU A 158 11.55 7.58 -7.44
C LEU A 158 12.92 8.12 -7.81
N GLN A 159 13.82 7.27 -8.31
CA GLN A 159 15.14 7.71 -8.77
C GLN A 159 15.09 8.70 -9.95
N ASN A 160 13.99 8.72 -10.70
CA ASN A 160 13.83 9.55 -11.90
C ASN A 160 12.77 10.66 -11.75
N ASN A 161 11.98 10.66 -10.69
CA ASN A 161 10.88 11.60 -10.51
C ASN A 161 10.61 11.92 -9.05
N SER A 162 10.29 13.19 -8.76
CA SER A 162 9.77 13.70 -7.49
C SER A 162 8.32 13.24 -7.20
N VAL A 163 8.07 11.94 -7.31
CA VAL A 163 6.77 11.32 -7.01
C VAL A 163 6.70 11.06 -5.52
N LYS A 164 5.71 11.66 -4.87
CA LYS A 164 5.58 11.66 -3.40
C LYS A 164 4.55 10.64 -2.92
N ILE A 165 3.57 10.27 -3.74
CA ILE A 165 2.44 9.44 -3.32
C ILE A 165 2.08 8.38 -4.35
N ILE A 166 1.89 7.14 -3.89
CA ILE A 166 1.53 6.01 -4.74
C ILE A 166 0.27 5.34 -4.21
N MET A 167 -0.72 5.18 -5.08
CA MET A 167 -2.02 4.61 -4.72
C MET A 167 -2.20 3.21 -5.28
N THR A 168 -2.58 2.28 -4.42
CA THR A 168 -2.95 0.91 -4.83
C THR A 168 -4.45 0.68 -4.67
N SER A 169 -5.11 0.18 -5.71
CA SER A 169 -6.52 -0.21 -5.70
C SER A 169 -6.71 -1.68 -6.09
N GLN A 170 -7.82 -2.30 -5.68
CA GLN A 170 -8.11 -3.74 -5.89
C GLN A 170 -8.44 -4.13 -7.34
N LEU A 171 -8.64 -3.18 -8.26
CA LEU A 171 -8.91 -3.45 -9.67
C LEU A 171 -7.83 -2.77 -10.52
N HIS A 172 -6.90 -3.55 -11.08
CA HIS A 172 -6.11 -3.21 -12.28
C HIS A 172 -5.48 -1.81 -12.40
N CYS A 173 -5.31 -1.07 -11.30
CA CYS A 173 -4.92 0.34 -11.35
C CYS A 173 -3.83 0.61 -10.31
N ASN A 174 -2.58 0.64 -10.78
CA ASN A 174 -1.52 1.41 -10.15
C ASN A 174 -1.64 2.83 -10.71
N LEU A 175 -2.20 3.75 -9.93
CA LEU A 175 -2.10 5.18 -10.22
C LEU A 175 -1.00 5.75 -9.32
N PHE A 176 0.03 6.31 -9.96
CA PHE A 176 1.10 7.06 -9.33
C PHE A 176 0.69 8.53 -9.30
N TYR A 177 0.92 9.27 -8.23
CA TYR A 177 0.60 10.70 -8.20
C TYR A 177 1.82 11.55 -7.90
N LYS A 178 2.05 12.55 -8.75
CA LYS A 178 3.04 13.60 -8.52
C LYS A 178 2.29 14.86 -8.06
N ILE A 179 2.51 15.25 -6.81
CA ILE A 179 2.00 16.52 -6.27
C ILE A 179 3.12 17.55 -6.40
N LYS A 180 2.91 18.54 -7.25
CA LYS A 180 3.72 19.78 -7.30
C LYS A 180 2.81 20.89 -6.80
N SER A 181 3.31 21.76 -5.90
CA SER A 181 2.59 22.88 -5.28
C SER A 181 1.32 23.29 -6.04
N SER A 182 0.15 22.95 -5.48
CA SER A 182 -1.21 23.21 -6.01
C SER A 182 -1.71 22.39 -7.21
N CYS A 183 -1.02 21.33 -7.65
CA CYS A 183 -1.43 20.49 -8.79
C CYS A 183 -1.23 18.98 -8.54
N PHE A 184 -2.27 18.21 -8.87
CA PHE A 184 -2.33 16.75 -8.74
C PHE A 184 -2.11 16.10 -10.11
N CYS A 185 -1.00 15.37 -10.31
CA CYS A 185 -0.73 14.70 -11.57
C CYS A 185 -0.81 13.18 -11.39
N ALA A 186 -1.84 12.56 -11.96
CA ALA A 186 -2.07 11.12 -11.95
C ALA A 186 -1.32 10.44 -13.12
N LEU A 187 -0.23 9.74 -12.84
CA LEU A 187 0.44 8.85 -13.77
C LEU A 187 -0.18 7.46 -13.66
N ARG A 188 -1.05 7.14 -14.61
CA ARG A 188 -1.62 5.79 -14.79
C ARG A 188 -0.58 4.91 -15.48
N HIS A 189 -0.13 3.84 -14.82
CA HIS A 189 0.56 2.76 -15.55
C HIS A 189 -0.49 1.74 -16.00
N GLN A 190 -0.83 1.77 -17.28
CA GLN A 190 -1.75 0.82 -17.89
C GLN A 190 -1.00 -0.52 -18.04
N VAL A 191 -1.32 -1.49 -17.19
CA VAL A 191 -0.93 -2.88 -17.45
C VAL A 191 -1.82 -3.36 -18.60
N PRO A 192 -1.25 -3.79 -19.75
CA PRO A 192 -2.07 -4.23 -20.87
C PRO A 192 -2.94 -5.40 -20.43
N ILE A 193 -4.24 -5.25 -20.66
CA ILE A 193 -5.22 -6.31 -20.51
C ILE A 193 -4.93 -7.26 -21.67
N GLN A 194 -4.37 -8.44 -21.37
CA GLN A 194 -4.27 -9.55 -22.32
C GLN A 194 -5.44 -10.48 -22.09
#